data_AF-A0A662WSA0-F1
#
_entry.id   AF-A0A662WSA0-F1
#
_cell.length_a   1.000
_cell.length_b   1.000
_cell.length_c   1.000
_cell.angle_alpha   90.00
_cell.angle_beta   90.00
_cell.angle_gamma   90.00
#
_symmetry.space_group_name_H-M   'P 1'
#
loop_
_entity.id
_entity.type
_entity.pdbx_description
1 polymer ?
#
loop_
_entity_poly.entity_id
_entity_poly.type
_entity_poly.pdbx_seq_one_letter_code
_entity_poly.pdbx_strand_id
1 'polypeptide(L)'
;MASSRSSKPGVWDEKTQTFHGGQDWKFLHNFVEDFSVTTNALGTPKLALEAATAAMATVHHYPPADFQPAISHLAAFLWPNGWQQNLDLLLMGNGASELIDLVIR
;
A
#
# COMPACT_ATOMS: atom_id res chain seq x y z
N MET A 1 11.99 -20.49 43.77
CA MET A 1 12.69 -19.65 42.78
C MET A 1 11.74 -19.41 41.62
N ALA A 2 11.23 -18.18 41.47
CA ALA A 2 10.37 -17.84 40.35
C ALA A 2 11.24 -17.61 39.10
N SER A 3 11.05 -18.43 38.07
CA SER A 3 11.67 -18.25 36.77
C SER A 3 11.19 -16.92 36.19
N SER A 4 12.10 -15.96 36.03
CA SER A 4 11.83 -14.73 35.30
C SER A 4 11.59 -15.10 33.84
N ARG A 5 10.32 -15.02 33.39
CA ARG A 5 10.02 -15.06 31.97
C ARG A 5 10.69 -13.84 31.35
N SER A 6 11.75 -14.06 30.58
CA SER A 6 12.28 -13.08 29.64
C SER A 6 11.15 -12.72 28.68
N SER A 7 10.57 -11.53 28.87
CA SER A 7 9.71 -10.91 27.86
C SER A 7 10.63 -10.51 26.72
N LYS A 8 10.74 -11.37 25.69
CA LYS A 8 11.30 -10.92 24.42
C LYS A 8 10.51 -9.67 24.02
N PRO A 9 11.15 -8.53 23.74
CA PRO A 9 10.42 -7.40 23.20
C PRO A 9 9.70 -7.89 21.94
N GLY A 10 8.38 -7.68 21.90
CA GLY A 10 7.60 -7.98 20.71
C GLY A 10 8.24 -7.27 19.52
N VAL A 11 8.30 -7.96 18.38
CA VAL A 11 8.80 -7.38 17.11
C VAL A 11 7.95 -6.16 16.70
N TRP A 12 6.73 -6.07 17.24
CA TRP A 12 5.70 -5.13 16.84
C TRP A 12 5.31 -4.18 17.97
N ASP A 13 5.05 -2.94 17.61
CA ASP A 13 4.46 -1.95 18.51
C ASP A 13 2.94 -2.02 18.44
N GLU A 14 2.35 -2.77 19.38
CA GLU A 14 0.90 -2.96 19.51
C GLU A 14 0.11 -1.68 19.80
N LYS A 15 0.78 -0.56 20.11
CA LYS A 15 0.12 0.72 20.43
C LYS A 15 0.01 1.67 19.25
N THR A 16 0.94 1.61 18.30
CA THR A 16 1.02 2.59 17.20
C THR A 16 0.89 1.98 15.81
N GLN A 17 1.03 0.66 15.66
CA GLN A 17 0.99 0.01 14.36
C GLN A 17 -0.39 -0.57 14.05
N THR A 18 -0.86 -0.33 12.84
CA THR A 18 -1.98 -1.08 12.24
C THR A 18 -1.42 -2.38 11.67
N PHE A 19 -1.94 -3.50 12.16
CA PHE A 19 -1.54 -4.83 11.69
C PHE A 19 -2.17 -5.14 10.34
N HIS A 20 -1.33 -5.52 9.39
CA HIS A 20 -1.76 -6.03 8.08
C HIS A 20 -1.27 -7.47 7.91
N GLY A 21 -2.07 -8.31 7.27
CA GLY A 21 -1.64 -9.65 6.88
C GLY A 21 -0.37 -9.58 6.03
N GLY A 22 0.53 -10.55 6.19
CA GLY A 22 1.79 -10.61 5.44
C GLY A 22 2.83 -9.58 5.88
N GLN A 23 2.82 -9.08 7.12
CA GLN A 23 3.91 -8.22 7.65
C GLN A 23 5.07 -9.04 8.26
N ASP A 24 4.82 -10.28 8.61
CA ASP A 24 5.72 -11.20 9.31
C ASP A 24 6.74 -11.89 8.42
N TRP A 25 6.55 -11.90 7.09
CA TRP A 25 7.43 -12.58 6.15
C TRP A 25 8.91 -12.24 6.33
N LYS A 26 9.22 -10.97 6.66
CA LYS A 26 10.60 -10.47 6.82
C LYS A 26 11.33 -11.11 8.01
N PHE A 27 10.60 -11.70 8.95
CA PHE A 27 11.15 -12.33 10.16
C PHE A 27 11.19 -13.86 10.07
N LEU A 28 10.69 -14.44 8.97
CA LEU A 28 10.71 -15.87 8.72
C LEU A 28 12.05 -16.29 8.12
N HIS A 29 12.85 -17.05 8.87
CA HIS A 29 14.16 -17.54 8.45
C HIS A 29 14.09 -18.60 7.34
N ASN A 30 12.93 -19.17 7.13
CA ASN A 30 12.62 -20.21 6.14
C ASN A 30 11.54 -19.74 5.15
N PHE A 31 11.45 -18.43 4.90
CA PHE A 31 10.51 -17.88 3.95
C PHE A 31 10.86 -18.32 2.52
N VAL A 32 9.90 -18.93 1.83
CA VAL A 32 10.05 -19.39 0.44
C VAL A 32 9.02 -18.72 -0.46
N GLU A 33 7.74 -18.84 -0.10
CA GLU A 33 6.60 -18.29 -0.84
C GLU A 33 5.54 -17.80 0.16
N ASP A 34 4.81 -16.74 -0.20
CA ASP A 34 3.70 -16.18 0.58
C ASP A 34 2.38 -16.30 -0.17
N PHE A 35 1.47 -17.08 0.41
CA PHE A 35 0.07 -17.20 -0.03
C PHE A 35 -0.91 -16.74 1.05
N SER A 36 -0.43 -16.08 2.11
CA SER A 36 -1.25 -15.60 3.23
C SER A 36 -2.05 -14.34 2.86
N VAL A 37 -1.57 -13.60 1.87
CA VAL A 37 -2.21 -12.40 1.32
C VAL A 37 -2.27 -12.48 -0.20
N THR A 38 -3.25 -11.81 -0.80
CA THR A 38 -3.49 -11.81 -2.25
C THR A 38 -2.50 -10.90 -3.02
N THR A 39 -1.21 -10.95 -2.67
CA THR A 39 -0.16 -10.20 -3.35
C THR A 39 0.12 -10.81 -4.72
N ASN A 40 0.47 -9.98 -5.71
CA ASN A 40 0.86 -10.46 -7.04
C ASN A 40 2.17 -11.28 -6.95
N ALA A 41 2.09 -12.57 -7.24
CA ALA A 41 3.23 -13.50 -7.21
C ALA A 41 4.34 -13.17 -8.22
N LEU A 42 4.04 -12.38 -9.27
CA LEU A 42 5.03 -11.91 -10.23
C LEU A 42 5.85 -10.72 -9.71
N GLY A 43 5.54 -10.23 -8.50
CA GLY A 43 6.18 -9.07 -7.90
C GLY A 43 5.82 -7.75 -8.56
N THR A 44 6.60 -6.72 -8.27
CA THR A 44 6.38 -5.36 -8.78
C THR A 44 6.73 -5.31 -10.28
N PRO A 45 5.83 -4.77 -11.15
CA PRO A 45 6.15 -4.57 -12.56
C PRO A 45 7.41 -3.71 -12.73
N LYS A 46 8.32 -4.11 -13.63
CA LYS A 46 9.61 -3.44 -13.85
C LYS A 46 9.46 -1.93 -14.06
N LEU A 47 8.55 -1.52 -14.94
CA LEU A 47 8.30 -0.10 -15.23
C LEU A 47 7.77 0.68 -14.02
N ALA A 48 6.98 0.03 -13.15
CA ALA A 48 6.49 0.65 -11.92
C ALA A 48 7.63 0.84 -10.91
N LEU A 49 8.55 -0.12 -10.81
CA LEU A 49 9.74 -0.01 -9.96
C LEU A 49 10.67 1.13 -10.42
N GLU A 50 10.90 1.24 -11.73
CA GLU A 50 11.70 2.32 -12.30
C GLU A 50 11.06 3.70 -12.05
N ALA A 51 9.75 3.83 -12.26
CA ALA A 51 9.01 5.06 -11.98
C ALA A 51 9.05 5.45 -10.50
N ALA A 52 8.85 4.49 -9.58
CA ALA A 52 8.94 4.72 -8.15
C ALA A 52 10.35 5.17 -7.74
N THR A 53 11.38 4.56 -8.32
CA THR A 53 12.79 4.94 -8.07
C THR A 53 13.06 6.37 -8.53
N ALA A 54 12.56 6.78 -9.70
CA ALA A 54 12.70 8.14 -10.19
C ALA A 54 11.96 9.16 -9.30
N ALA A 55 10.77 8.82 -8.82
CA ALA A 55 9.97 9.70 -7.95
C ALA A 55 10.66 10.03 -6.62
N MET A 56 11.59 9.18 -6.14
CA MET A 56 12.37 9.46 -4.94
C MET A 56 13.21 10.75 -5.04
N ALA A 57 13.58 11.18 -6.24
CA ALA A 57 14.30 12.43 -6.44
C ALA A 57 13.49 13.67 -6.02
N THR A 58 12.16 13.58 -5.99
CA THR A 58 11.25 14.72 -5.73
C THR A 58 10.45 14.59 -4.44
N VAL A 59 10.73 13.58 -3.61
CA VAL A 59 9.97 13.26 -2.37
C VAL A 59 9.95 14.38 -1.32
N HIS A 60 10.82 15.39 -1.46
CA HIS A 60 10.87 16.56 -0.59
C HIS A 60 9.75 17.58 -0.86
N HIS A 61 8.96 17.38 -1.91
CA HIS A 61 7.75 18.17 -2.18
C HIS A 61 6.50 17.35 -1.83
N TYR A 62 5.47 18.04 -1.33
CA TYR A 62 4.15 17.44 -1.21
C TYR A 62 3.62 17.03 -2.60
N PRO A 63 2.92 15.89 -2.70
CA PRO A 63 2.28 15.51 -3.95
C PRO A 63 1.15 16.50 -4.31
N PRO A 64 0.76 16.57 -5.60
CA PRO A 64 -0.41 17.33 -6.03
C PRO A 64 -1.67 16.91 -5.28
N ALA A 65 -2.41 17.87 -4.74
CA ALA A 65 -3.62 17.62 -3.95
C ALA A 65 -4.80 17.13 -4.80
N ASP A 66 -4.76 17.34 -6.11
CA ASP A 66 -5.76 16.90 -7.09
C ASP A 66 -5.45 15.51 -7.69
N PHE A 67 -4.41 14.84 -7.18
CA PHE A 67 -3.95 13.52 -7.62
C PHE A 67 -3.56 13.43 -9.10
N GLN A 68 -3.32 14.55 -9.78
CA GLN A 68 -2.87 14.53 -11.17
C GLN A 68 -1.37 14.19 -11.27
N PRO A 69 -0.93 13.45 -12.32
CA PRO A 69 -1.74 12.87 -13.39
C PRO A 69 -2.31 11.47 -13.09
N ALA A 70 -2.10 10.93 -11.89
CA ALA A 70 -2.46 9.54 -11.56
C ALA A 70 -3.97 9.27 -11.72
N ILE A 71 -4.83 10.18 -11.26
CA ILE A 71 -6.28 10.01 -11.34
C ILE A 71 -6.80 10.04 -12.79
N SER A 72 -6.24 10.90 -13.66
CA SER A 72 -6.62 10.93 -15.08
C SER A 72 -6.11 9.71 -15.85
N HIS A 73 -4.90 9.22 -15.53
CA HIS A 73 -4.40 7.96 -16.09
C HIS A 73 -5.29 6.76 -15.68
N LEU A 74 -5.75 6.72 -14.42
CA LEU A 74 -6.68 5.68 -13.96
C LEU A 74 -8.02 5.78 -14.70
N ALA A 75 -8.58 6.99 -14.84
CA ALA A 75 -9.81 7.21 -15.59
C ALA A 75 -9.68 6.74 -17.04
N ALA A 76 -8.59 7.09 -17.72
CA ALA A 76 -8.32 6.68 -19.10
C ALA A 76 -8.16 5.16 -19.25
N PHE A 77 -7.57 4.50 -18.24
CA PHE A 77 -7.46 3.05 -18.20
C PHE A 77 -8.83 2.36 -18.06
N LEU A 78 -9.68 2.85 -17.15
CA LEU A 78 -11.01 2.28 -16.88
C LEU A 78 -12.02 2.58 -17.99
N TRP A 79 -11.98 3.79 -18.54
CA TRP A 79 -12.88 4.27 -19.58
C TRP A 79 -12.10 4.82 -20.78
N PRO A 80 -11.54 3.96 -21.65
CA PRO A 80 -10.70 4.39 -22.78
C PRO A 80 -11.35 5.45 -23.68
N ASN A 81 -12.68 5.40 -23.80
CA ASN A 81 -13.48 6.42 -24.48
C ASN A 81 -14.27 7.20 -23.42
N GLY A 82 -14.10 8.52 -23.39
CA GLY A 82 -14.88 9.39 -22.52
C GLY A 82 -14.48 9.37 -21.03
N TRP A 83 -13.19 9.18 -20.74
CA TRP A 83 -12.70 9.22 -19.36
C TRP A 83 -12.93 10.57 -18.69
N GLN A 84 -12.92 11.67 -19.45
CA GLN A 84 -13.11 13.02 -18.92
C GLN A 84 -14.48 13.18 -18.25
N GLN A 85 -15.53 12.57 -18.82
CA GLN A 85 -16.88 12.63 -18.26
C GLN A 85 -17.02 11.82 -16.96
N ASN A 86 -16.14 10.84 -16.75
CA ASN A 86 -16.22 9.93 -15.61
C ASN A 86 -15.17 10.24 -14.53
N LEU A 87 -14.32 11.25 -14.73
CA LEU A 87 -13.25 11.59 -13.79
C LEU A 87 -13.80 11.91 -12.40
N ASP A 88 -14.92 12.64 -12.34
CA ASP A 88 -15.58 13.04 -11.09
C ASP A 88 -16.20 11.85 -10.32
N LEU A 89 -16.25 10.66 -10.93
CA LEU A 89 -16.70 9.43 -10.27
C LEU A 89 -15.57 8.73 -9.51
N LEU A 90 -14.32 9.17 -9.66
CA LEU A 90 -13.16 8.56 -9.01
C LEU A 90 -12.82 9.26 -7.70
N LEU A 91 -12.39 8.46 -6.73
CA LEU A 91 -11.79 8.90 -5.48
C LEU A 91 -10.50 8.12 -5.26
N MET A 92 -9.42 8.84 -4.96
CA MET A 92 -8.12 8.27 -4.64
C MET A 92 -7.92 8.24 -3.12
N GLY A 93 -7.22 7.22 -2.62
CA GLY A 93 -6.94 7.06 -1.20
C GLY A 93 -5.77 6.12 -0.93
N ASN A 94 -5.41 5.98 0.34
CA ASN A 94 -4.38 5.09 0.84
C ASN A 94 -4.87 3.63 0.88
N GLY A 95 -5.12 3.09 -0.31
CA GLY A 95 -5.75 1.79 -0.51
C GLY A 95 -7.27 1.82 -0.34
N ALA A 96 -7.94 0.75 -0.76
CA ALA A 96 -9.40 0.64 -0.66
C ALA A 96 -9.90 0.65 0.80
N SER A 97 -9.05 0.24 1.74
CA SER A 97 -9.37 0.21 3.17
C SER A 97 -9.71 1.59 3.74
N GLU A 98 -9.06 2.65 3.26
CA GLU A 98 -9.38 4.02 3.70
C GLU A 98 -10.80 4.42 3.30
N LEU A 99 -11.22 4.08 2.08
CA LEU A 99 -12.60 4.32 1.64
C LEU A 99 -13.61 3.56 2.51
N ILE A 100 -13.33 2.30 2.82
CA ILE A 100 -14.20 1.49 3.69
C ILE A 100 -14.32 2.14 5.07
N ASP A 101 -13.21 2.58 5.66
CA ASP A 101 -13.21 3.26 6.95
C ASP A 101 -13.97 4.60 6.90
N LEU A 102 -13.79 5.39 5.84
CA LEU A 102 -14.50 6.67 5.66
C LEU A 102 -16.02 6.50 5.50
N VAL A 103 -16.47 5.45 4.80
CA VAL A 103 -17.90 5.21 4.55
C VAL A 103 -18.63 4.69 5.80
N ILE A 104 -17.92 4.02 6.71
CA ILE A 104 -18.51 3.40 7.90
C ILE A 104 -18.65 4.38 9.08
N ARG A 105 -17.92 5.51 9.07
CA ARG A 105 -17.94 6.53 10.13
C ARG A 105 -19.13 7.48 10.02
#